data_AF-A0A0A0F0M4-F1
#
_entry.id   AF-A0A0A0F0M4-F1
#
_cell.length_a   1.000
_cell.length_b   1.000
_cell.length_c   1.000
_cell.angle_alpha   90.00
_cell.angle_beta   90.00
_cell.angle_gamma   90.00
#
_symmetry.space_group_name_H-M   'P 1'
#
loop_
_entity.id
_entity.type
_entity.pdbx_description
1 polymer ?
#
loop_
_entity_poly.entity_id
_entity_poly.type
_entity_poly.pdbx_seq_one_letter_code
_entity_poly.pdbx_strand_id
1 'polypeptide(L)' 'MSAGRIQFHESSGSIEQAHVTGNTLQLAARLTGEGETREATYRFELLQDGLQLRDLDHGMVRVRCP' A
#
# COMPACT_ATOMS: atom_id res chain seq x y z
N MET A 1 1.39 -16.32 -2.69
CA MET A 1 0.18 -15.48 -2.76
C MET A 1 0.65 -14.08 -3.15
N SER A 2 0.14 -13.51 -4.24
CA SER A 2 0.38 -12.11 -4.61
C SER A 2 -0.85 -11.28 -4.24
N ALA A 3 -0.64 -10.12 -3.61
CA ALA A 3 -1.72 -9.16 -3.41
C ALA A 3 -1.94 -8.41 -4.73
N GLY A 4 -3.11 -8.58 -5.35
CA GLY A 4 -3.49 -7.88 -6.59
C GLY A 4 -4.37 -6.65 -6.37
N ARG A 5 -4.74 -6.36 -5.12
CA ARG A 5 -5.69 -5.31 -4.76
C ARG A 5 -5.25 -4.58 -3.50
N ILE A 6 -5.54 -3.28 -3.45
CA ILE A 6 -5.41 -2.43 -2.27
C ILE A 6 -6.77 -1.82 -1.92
N GLN A 7 -7.03 -1.64 -0.62
CA GLN A 7 -8.27 -1.08 -0.11
C GLN A 7 -7.99 -0.10 1.03
N PHE A 8 -8.57 1.08 0.90
CA PHE A 8 -8.63 2.15 1.90
C PHE A 8 -10.09 2.38 2.31
N HIS A 9 -10.31 3.30 3.24
CA HIS A 9 -11.66 3.62 3.72
C HIS A 9 -12.58 4.11 2.58
N GLU A 10 -12.09 5.05 1.79
CA GLU A 10 -12.88 5.76 0.75
C GLU A 10 -12.53 5.32 -0.68
N SER A 11 -11.52 4.46 -0.86
CA SER A 11 -11.06 4.04 -2.18
C SER A 11 -10.49 2.64 -2.20
N SER A 12 -10.54 1.98 -3.35
CA SER A 12 -9.89 0.68 -3.56
C SER A 12 -9.46 0.54 -5.01
N GLY A 13 -8.56 -0.40 -5.29
CA GLY A 13 -8.05 -0.53 -6.65
C GLY A 13 -7.06 -1.66 -6.86
N SER A 14 -6.67 -1.84 -8.12
CA SER A 14 -5.64 -2.80 -8.52
C SER A 14 -4.25 -2.30 -8.16
N ILE A 15 -3.39 -3.23 -7.75
CA ILE A 15 -1.95 -3.00 -7.68
C ILE A 15 -1.39 -3.31 -9.07
N GLU A 16 -0.91 -2.28 -9.75
CA GLU A 16 -0.35 -2.40 -11.11
C GLU A 16 1.12 -2.82 -11.06
N GLN A 17 1.87 -2.32 -10.08
CA GLN A 17 3.26 -2.68 -9.86
C GLN A 17 3.59 -2.73 -8.38
N ALA A 18 4.45 -3.67 -8.00
CA ALA A 18 4.97 -3.80 -6.64
C ALA A 18 6.46 -4.12 -6.69
N HIS A 19 7.27 -3.35 -5.99
CA HIS A 19 8.71 -3.55 -5.86
C HIS A 19 9.09 -3.64 -4.39
N VAL A 20 9.88 -4.66 -4.06
CA VAL A 20 10.45 -4.83 -2.72
C VAL A 20 11.95 -4.61 -2.78
N THR A 21 12.48 -3.80 -1.88
CA THR A 21 13.92 -3.56 -1.73
C THR A 21 14.27 -3.53 -0.25
N GLY A 22 14.91 -4.60 0.23
CA GLY A 22 15.08 -4.82 1.67
C GLY A 22 13.73 -4.86 2.39
N ASN A 23 13.54 -3.98 3.37
CA ASN A 23 12.28 -3.83 4.10
C ASN A 23 11.31 -2.83 3.49
N THR A 24 11.66 -2.19 2.37
CA THR A 24 10.81 -1.20 1.71
C THR A 24 9.97 -1.86 0.62
N LEU A 25 8.68 -1.54 0.61
CA LEU A 25 7.70 -1.90 -0.41
C LEU A 25 7.24 -0.62 -1.10
N GLN A 26 7.43 -0.55 -2.43
CA GLN A 26 6.85 0.49 -3.26
C GLN A 26 5.73 -0.10 -4.12
N LEU A 27 4.56 0.52 -4.09
CA LEU A 27 3.38 0.09 -4.84
C LEU A 27 2.92 1.19 -5.79
N ALA A 28 2.66 0.86 -7.05
CA ALA A 28 1.85 1.68 -7.94
C ALA A 28 0.46 1.05 -8.03
N ALA A 29 -0.58 1.83 -7.77
CA ALA A 29 -1.96 1.38 -7.77
C ALA A 29 -2.86 2.32 -8.56
N ARG A 30 -3.89 1.76 -9.19
CA ARG A 30 -4.97 2.52 -9.81
C ARG A 30 -6.21 2.42 -8.93
N LEU A 31 -6.53 3.51 -8.23
CA LEU A 31 -7.58 3.58 -7.22
C LEU A 31 -8.82 4.24 -7.77
N THR A 32 -9.98 3.71 -7.39
CA THR A 32 -11.27 4.33 -7.61
C THR A 32 -11.94 4.61 -6.26
N GLY A 33 -12.43 5.83 -6.08
CA GLY A 33 -13.14 6.29 -4.88
C GLY A 33 -13.95 7.53 -5.22
N GLU A 34 -15.11 7.69 -4.59
CA GLU A 34 -15.98 8.87 -4.75
C GLU A 34 -16.33 9.26 -6.21
N GLY A 35 -16.32 8.29 -7.13
CA GLY A 35 -16.61 8.52 -8.55
C GLY A 35 -15.39 8.90 -9.40
N GLU A 36 -14.21 9.05 -8.80
CA GLU A 36 -12.97 9.37 -9.49
C GLU A 36 -12.02 8.17 -9.51
N THR A 37 -11.19 8.11 -10.55
CA THR A 37 -10.11 7.12 -10.66
C THR A 37 -8.78 7.85 -10.82
N ARG A 38 -7.80 7.46 -10.01
CA ARG A 38 -6.45 8.04 -10.01
C ARG A 38 -5.37 7.00 -9.87
N GLU A 39 -4.20 7.31 -10.42
CA GLU A 39 -2.98 6.56 -10.16
C GLU A 39 -2.29 7.11 -8.92
N ALA A 40 -1.75 6.22 -8.09
CA ALA A 40 -1.07 6.58 -6.86
C ALA A 40 0.14 5.67 -6.63
N THR A 41 1.23 6.26 -6.16
CA THR A 41 2.39 5.52 -5.68
C THR A 41 2.45 5.59 -4.15
N TYR A 42 2.68 4.46 -3.51
CA TYR A 42 2.84 4.34 -2.07
C TYR A 42 4.19 3.74 -1.73
N ARG A 43 4.81 4.25 -0.67
CA ARG A 43 6.04 3.67 -0.12
C ARG A 43 5.82 3.27 1.33
N PHE A 44 6.01 2.00 1.60
CA PHE A 44 5.89 1.42 2.94
C PHE A 44 7.21 0.81 3.37
N GLU A 45 7.49 0.86 4.66
CA GLU A 45 8.55 0.08 5.29
C GLU A 45 7.94 -0.95 6.24
N LEU A 46 8.36 -2.20 6.09
CA LEU A 46 8.04 -3.26 7.05
C LEU A 46 8.91 -3.11 8.29
N LEU A 47 8.26 -2.86 9.42
CA LEU A 47 8.93 -2.71 10.71
C LEU A 47 9.42 -4.07 11.24
N GLN A 48 10.31 -4.04 12.23
CA GLN A 48 11.04 -5.22 12.71
C GLN A 48 10.14 -6.34 13.27
N ASP A 49 8.92 -6.01 13.69
CA ASP A 49 7.95 -7.01 14.16
C ASP A 49 7.29 -7.80 13.02
N GLY A 50 7.49 -7.40 11.76
CA GLY A 50 6.87 -8.01 10.58
C GLY A 50 5.35 -7.83 10.50
N LEU A 51 4.76 -7.15 11.47
CA LEU A 51 3.32 -6.95 11.64
C LEU A 51 2.90 -5.53 11.31
N GLN A 52 3.83 -4.58 11.27
CA GLN A 52 3.53 -3.18 11.00
C GLN A 52 4.18 -2.69 9.70
N LEU A 53 3.40 -1.95 8.91
CA LEU A 53 3.85 -1.21 7.74
C LEU A 53 3.80 0.29 8.05
N ARG A 54 4.93 0.97 7.94
CA ARG A 54 5.02 2.43 8.06
C ARG A 54 4.97 3.06 6.69
N ASP A 55 3.99 3.93 6.46
CA ASP A 55 3.92 4.84 5.31
C ASP A 55 5.08 5.84 5.41
N LEU A 56 5.98 5.82 4.43
CA LEU A 56 7.17 6.67 4.38
C LEU A 56 6.88 8.08 3.87
N ASP A 57 5.73 8.29 3.23
CA ASP A 57 5.32 9.58 2.67
C ASP A 57 4.52 10.41 3.71
N HIS A 58 3.70 9.73 4.53
CA HIS A 58 2.80 10.40 5.49
C HIS A 58 3.08 10.04 6.96
N GLY A 59 3.97 9.10 7.24
CA GLY A 59 4.34 8.69 8.61
C GLY A 59 3.30 7.81 9.32
N MET A 60 2.19 7.45 8.66
CA MET A 60 1.15 6.59 9.23
C MET A 60 1.63 5.15 9.39
N VAL A 61 1.34 4.52 10.52
CA VAL A 61 1.64 3.10 10.76
C VAL A 61 0.36 2.27 10.64
N ARG A 62 0.42 1.20 9.85
CA ARG A 62 -0.69 0.26 9.60
C ARG A 62 -0.32 -1.12 10.13
N VAL A 63 -1.20 -1.71 10.92
CA VAL A 63 -1.05 -3.08 11.41
C VAL A 63 -1.59 -4.04 10.35
N ARG A 64 -0.83 -5.10 10.06
CA ARG A 64 -1.27 -6.20 9.21
C ARG A 64 -2.33 -7.01 9.95
N CYS A 65 -3.44 -7.29 9.28
CA CYS A 65 -4.37 -8.29 9.77
C CYS A 65 -3.66 -9.67 9.78
N PRO A 66 -3.80 -10.46 10.87
CA PRO A 66 -3.28 -11.81 10.94
C PRO A 66 -3.94 -12.75 9.92
#